data_AF-A0A2D6HJQ1-F1
#
_entry.id   AF-A0A2D6HJQ1-F1
#
_cell.length_a   1.000
_cell.length_b   1.000
_cell.length_c   1.000
_cell.angle_alpha   90.00
_cell.angle_beta   90.00
_cell.angle_gamma   90.00
#
_symmetry.space_group_name_H-M   'P 1'
#
loop_
_entity.id
_entity.type
_entity.pdbx_description
1 polymer ?
#
loop_
_entity_poly.entity_id
_entity_poly.type
_entity_poly.pdbx_seq_one_letter_code
_entity_poly.pdbx_strand_id
1 'polypeptide(L)'
;MDFLSSELTHSLTCYEPTLRVPLLVRAPDGRRAGERSKAVVSVVDVFPTLIAALDLGSSGDVDGVDLMGPGPEDRPGVYFESYSGLLNHGWSPLAGWADAQGKYVHSAAPELFDPIADPGETTDLLTADGARTESYRRRLAELSRLPTLAIEGIDTDTEALMAELERLGYAASGSEAGPLPDPLDECDRPSPHARMAEAYAMGQAAALGDAGELEEGADALRLILDGNPHNLWARRYLGTYLLALDRPGEAEPHFRALLEAGAERAATVNSLGVCLEKRGEDAAALLHYRRAASLDPRHRPAVENVQALLERLGRKEEARTWRARLEALGH
;
A
#
# COMPACT_ATOMS: atom_id res chain seq x y z
N MET A 1 -22.91 15.26 -3.69
CA MET A 1 -22.34 13.94 -3.36
C MET A 1 -20.95 13.93 -3.91
N ASP A 2 -20.01 13.90 -2.98
CA ASP A 2 -18.59 14.19 -3.13
C ASP A 2 -17.90 13.25 -4.12
N PHE A 3 -17.37 13.80 -5.20
CA PHE A 3 -16.42 13.09 -6.07
C PHE A 3 -15.03 13.01 -5.41
N LEU A 4 -14.72 13.91 -4.48
CA LEU A 4 -13.46 13.92 -3.71
C LEU A 4 -13.47 12.92 -2.55
N SER A 5 -14.64 12.51 -2.02
CA SER A 5 -14.71 11.53 -0.94
C SER A 5 -14.56 10.08 -1.43
N SER A 6 -14.90 9.80 -2.70
CA SER A 6 -14.75 8.46 -3.27
C SER A 6 -13.29 8.14 -3.59
N GLU A 7 -12.54 9.09 -4.16
CA GLU A 7 -11.13 8.88 -4.53
C GLU A 7 -10.19 8.68 -3.34
N LEU A 8 -10.45 9.35 -2.20
CA LEU A 8 -9.67 9.16 -0.96
C LEU A 8 -9.78 7.74 -0.36
N THR A 9 -10.80 6.97 -0.76
CA THR A 9 -11.08 5.64 -0.19
C THR A 9 -10.70 4.47 -1.10
N HIS A 10 -10.36 4.74 -2.37
CA HIS A 10 -9.97 3.75 -3.37
C HIS A 10 -8.56 3.21 -3.08
N SER A 11 -8.47 2.35 -2.07
CA SER A 11 -7.34 1.49 -1.66
C SER A 11 -7.42 1.18 -0.17
N LEU A 12 -8.16 1.99 0.61
CA LEU A 12 -8.29 1.85 2.06
C LEU A 12 -9.27 0.76 2.47
N THR A 13 -10.25 0.46 1.63
CA THR A 13 -11.34 -0.47 1.94
C THR A 13 -11.61 -1.45 0.81
N CYS A 14 -12.31 -2.54 1.14
CA CYS A 14 -12.72 -3.59 0.20
C CYS A 14 -14.25 -3.70 0.10
N TYR A 15 -14.96 -2.56 0.12
CA TYR A 15 -16.41 -2.51 -0.06
C TYR A 15 -16.80 -2.45 -1.55
N GLU A 16 -18.08 -2.68 -1.85
CA GLU A 16 -18.64 -2.76 -3.21
C GLU A 16 -18.22 -1.61 -4.13
N PRO A 17 -18.18 -0.34 -3.70
CA PRO A 17 -17.72 0.76 -4.55
C PRO A 17 -16.28 0.59 -5.07
N THR A 18 -15.45 -0.22 -4.41
CA THR A 18 -14.05 -0.47 -4.78
C THR A 18 -13.86 -1.81 -5.49
N LEU A 19 -14.67 -2.83 -5.18
CA LEU A 19 -14.51 -4.17 -5.73
C LEU A 19 -15.32 -4.42 -7.02
N ARG A 20 -16.46 -3.75 -7.20
CA ARG A 20 -17.37 -4.03 -8.31
C ARG A 20 -16.94 -3.30 -9.59
N VAL A 21 -15.89 -3.82 -10.21
CA VAL A 21 -15.37 -3.29 -11.47
C VAL A 21 -15.78 -4.22 -12.63
N PRO A 22 -16.48 -3.71 -13.67
CA PRO A 22 -16.77 -4.53 -14.84
C PRO A 22 -15.50 -4.82 -15.62
N LEU A 23 -15.20 -6.11 -15.84
CA LEU A 23 -14.16 -6.52 -16.78
C LEU A 23 -14.70 -6.42 -18.21
N LEU A 24 -14.04 -5.62 -19.05
CA LEU A 24 -14.38 -5.46 -20.46
C LEU A 24 -13.32 -6.16 -21.32
N VAL A 25 -13.72 -7.22 -22.02
CA VAL A 25 -12.86 -7.94 -22.98
C VAL A 25 -13.34 -7.65 -24.39
N ARG A 26 -12.42 -7.21 -25.26
CA ARG A 26 -12.70 -6.99 -26.68
C ARG A 26 -11.76 -7.83 -27.53
N ALA A 27 -12.31 -8.83 -28.20
CA ALA A 27 -11.55 -9.59 -29.17
C ALA A 27 -11.40 -8.82 -30.50
N PRO A 28 -10.23 -8.86 -31.17
CA PRO A 28 -10.00 -8.15 -32.44
C PRO A 28 -10.93 -8.58 -33.59
N ASP A 29 -11.32 -9.86 -33.60
CA ASP A 29 -12.22 -10.48 -34.59
C ASP A 29 -13.72 -10.23 -34.30
N GLY A 30 -14.04 -9.54 -33.19
CA GLY A 30 -15.41 -9.25 -32.79
C GLY A 30 -16.20 -10.44 -32.25
N ARG A 31 -15.55 -11.58 -31.97
CA ARG A 31 -16.24 -12.72 -31.35
C ARG A 31 -16.84 -12.32 -30.00
N ARG A 32 -18.03 -12.85 -29.68
CA ARG A 32 -18.78 -12.57 -28.44
C ARG A 32 -19.11 -11.09 -28.20
N ALA A 33 -19.11 -10.27 -29.26
CA ALA A 33 -19.49 -8.87 -29.15
C ALA A 33 -20.91 -8.70 -28.58
N GLY A 34 -21.05 -7.85 -27.57
CA GLY A 34 -22.32 -7.54 -26.91
C GLY A 34 -22.75 -8.55 -25.84
N GLU A 35 -21.98 -9.62 -25.63
CA GLU A 35 -22.26 -10.57 -24.55
C GLU A 35 -22.09 -9.93 -23.16
N ARG A 36 -22.94 -10.32 -22.22
CA ARG A 36 -22.89 -9.88 -20.83
C ARG A 36 -22.98 -11.09 -19.90
N SER A 37 -22.01 -11.22 -19.02
CA SER A 37 -22.00 -12.25 -17.98
C SER A 37 -22.21 -11.63 -16.60
N LYS A 38 -22.88 -12.37 -15.71
CA LYS A 38 -22.96 -12.07 -14.27
C LYS A 38 -22.01 -12.93 -13.45
N ALA A 39 -21.21 -13.78 -14.10
CA ALA A 39 -20.28 -14.64 -13.39
C ALA A 39 -19.23 -13.82 -12.66
N VAL A 40 -18.80 -14.32 -11.51
CA VAL A 40 -17.77 -13.68 -10.69
C VAL A 40 -16.41 -13.93 -11.37
N VAL A 41 -15.72 -12.84 -11.71
CA VAL A 41 -14.39 -12.85 -12.35
C VAL A 41 -13.42 -12.04 -11.50
N SER A 42 -12.12 -12.32 -11.66
CA SER A 42 -11.04 -11.62 -10.96
C SER A 42 -9.86 -11.33 -11.88
N VAL A 43 -8.98 -10.43 -11.46
CA VAL A 43 -7.77 -10.08 -12.20
C VAL A 43 -6.88 -11.30 -12.51
N VAL A 44 -6.94 -12.34 -11.67
CA VAL A 44 -6.19 -13.59 -11.89
C VAL A 44 -6.60 -14.30 -13.18
N ASP A 45 -7.82 -14.04 -13.69
CA ASP A 45 -8.33 -14.64 -14.92
C ASP A 45 -7.73 -14.00 -16.18
N VAL A 46 -7.12 -12.81 -16.07
CA VAL A 46 -6.56 -12.08 -17.21
C VAL A 46 -5.43 -12.87 -17.87
N PHE A 47 -4.48 -13.39 -17.08
CA PHE A 47 -3.34 -14.13 -17.60
C PHE A 47 -3.75 -15.38 -18.41
N PRO A 48 -4.49 -16.35 -17.87
CA PRO A 48 -4.89 -17.54 -18.63
C PRO A 48 -5.80 -17.21 -19.82
N THR A 49 -6.65 -16.18 -19.70
CA THR A 49 -7.46 -15.69 -20.83
C THR A 49 -6.59 -15.18 -21.97
N LEU A 50 -5.53 -14.43 -21.68
CA LEU A 50 -4.60 -13.93 -22.71
C LEU A 50 -3.77 -15.05 -23.33
N ILE A 51 -3.29 -16.01 -22.53
CA ILE A 51 -2.57 -17.20 -23.02
C ILE A 51 -3.44 -17.97 -24.03
N ALA A 52 -4.70 -18.23 -23.68
CA ALA A 52 -5.65 -18.92 -24.55
C ALA A 52 -6.00 -18.08 -25.80
N ALA A 53 -6.27 -16.78 -25.64
CA ALA A 53 -6.64 -15.91 -26.75
C ALA A 53 -5.53 -15.71 -27.79
N LEU A 54 -4.27 -15.81 -27.37
CA LEU A 54 -3.07 -15.66 -28.21
C LEU A 54 -2.48 -16.99 -28.69
N ASP A 55 -3.09 -18.12 -28.33
CA ASP A 55 -2.60 -19.48 -28.67
C ASP A 55 -1.15 -19.72 -28.20
N LEU A 56 -0.84 -19.28 -26.98
CA LEU A 56 0.52 -19.38 -26.40
C LEU A 56 0.75 -20.69 -25.62
N GLY A 57 -0.17 -21.64 -25.68
CA GLY A 57 -0.09 -22.92 -24.99
C GLY A 57 -0.85 -22.94 -23.66
N SER A 58 -0.29 -23.60 -22.64
CA SER A 58 -0.91 -23.77 -21.32
C SER A 58 -0.48 -22.67 -20.35
N SER A 59 -1.43 -22.16 -19.55
CA SER A 59 -1.15 -21.22 -18.46
C SER A 59 -0.53 -21.88 -17.22
N GLY A 60 -0.39 -23.21 -17.20
CA GLY A 60 0.12 -23.94 -16.04
C GLY A 60 -0.88 -23.99 -14.88
N ASP A 61 -0.35 -24.20 -13.67
CA ASP A 61 -1.09 -24.23 -12.42
C ASP A 61 -1.22 -22.81 -11.87
N VAL A 62 -2.33 -22.15 -12.20
CA VAL A 62 -2.64 -20.77 -11.81
C VAL A 62 -4.07 -20.69 -11.28
N ASP A 63 -4.33 -19.70 -10.42
CA ASP A 63 -5.65 -19.51 -9.79
C ASP A 63 -6.76 -19.08 -10.76
N GLY A 64 -6.39 -18.50 -11.90
CA GLY A 64 -7.33 -17.94 -12.87
C GLY A 64 -7.85 -18.94 -13.89
N VAL A 65 -8.94 -18.58 -14.57
CA VAL A 65 -9.51 -19.39 -15.66
C VAL A 65 -9.61 -18.60 -16.97
N ASP A 66 -9.63 -19.32 -18.09
CA ASP A 66 -9.87 -18.73 -19.41
C ASP A 66 -11.34 -18.29 -19.55
N LEU A 67 -11.56 -16.97 -19.61
CA LEU A 67 -12.87 -16.36 -19.77
C LEU A 67 -13.43 -16.46 -21.19
N MET A 68 -12.61 -16.83 -22.18
CA MET A 68 -13.01 -17.06 -23.58
C MET A 68 -13.44 -18.50 -23.84
N GLY A 69 -13.17 -19.42 -22.90
CA GLY A 69 -13.60 -20.82 -22.91
C GLY A 69 -15.00 -21.03 -22.27
N PRO A 70 -15.29 -22.21 -21.70
CA PRO A 70 -16.59 -22.53 -21.08
C PRO A 70 -16.96 -21.67 -19.85
N GLY A 71 -16.11 -20.72 -19.45
CA GLY A 71 -16.42 -19.69 -18.46
C GLY A 71 -16.30 -20.14 -16.99
N PRO A 72 -16.31 -19.19 -16.05
CA PRO A 72 -16.07 -19.44 -14.62
C PRO A 72 -17.35 -19.84 -13.85
N GLU A 73 -18.32 -20.49 -14.50
CA GLU A 73 -19.66 -20.70 -13.91
C GLU A 73 -19.63 -21.46 -12.57
N ASP A 74 -18.61 -22.31 -12.37
CA ASP A 74 -18.39 -23.11 -11.16
C ASP A 74 -17.34 -22.52 -10.19
N ARG A 75 -16.91 -21.26 -10.38
CA ARG A 75 -15.90 -20.65 -9.49
C ARG A 75 -16.45 -20.55 -8.05
N PRO A 76 -15.74 -21.07 -7.04
CA PRO A 76 -16.21 -21.03 -5.65
C PRO A 76 -16.23 -19.62 -5.03
N GLY A 77 -15.63 -18.64 -5.70
CA GLY A 77 -15.57 -17.24 -5.30
C GLY A 77 -14.21 -16.60 -5.62
N VAL A 78 -14.04 -15.36 -5.18
CA VAL A 78 -12.85 -14.54 -5.38
C VAL A 78 -12.35 -14.03 -4.04
N TYR A 79 -11.03 -14.12 -3.87
CA TYR A 79 -10.31 -13.47 -2.79
C TYR A 79 -10.10 -11.99 -3.10
N PHE A 80 -10.11 -11.16 -2.06
CA PHE A 80 -9.70 -9.77 -2.12
C PHE A 80 -9.05 -9.36 -0.80
N GLU A 81 -8.21 -8.33 -0.83
CA GLU A 81 -7.52 -7.83 0.35
C GLU A 81 -7.17 -6.35 0.25
N SER A 82 -6.88 -5.75 1.39
CA SER A 82 -6.16 -4.48 1.49
C SER A 82 -5.33 -4.44 2.76
N TYR A 83 -4.01 -4.30 2.56
CA TYR A 83 -3.05 -3.99 3.62
C TYR A 83 -2.79 -2.49 3.76
N SER A 84 -3.47 -1.63 2.98
CA SER A 84 -3.23 -0.19 3.02
C SER A 84 -3.51 0.40 4.42
N GLY A 85 -4.61 -0.02 5.05
CA GLY A 85 -4.93 0.36 6.43
C GLY A 85 -3.85 -0.05 7.43
N LEU A 86 -3.31 -1.26 7.30
CA LEU A 86 -2.24 -1.77 8.16
C LEU A 86 -0.94 -0.97 7.99
N LEU A 87 -0.50 -0.78 6.75
CA LEU A 87 0.80 -0.21 6.39
C LEU A 87 0.88 1.30 6.56
N ASN A 88 -0.26 1.98 6.60
CA ASN A 88 -0.32 3.44 6.62
C ASN A 88 -1.01 3.99 7.87
N HIS A 89 -2.14 3.41 8.25
CA HIS A 89 -2.98 3.93 9.33
C HIS A 89 -2.86 3.15 10.64
N GLY A 90 -2.16 2.01 10.65
CA GLY A 90 -2.11 1.17 11.83
C GLY A 90 -3.47 0.55 12.18
N TRP A 91 -4.31 0.31 11.17
CA TRP A 91 -5.56 -0.45 11.31
C TRP A 91 -5.33 -1.95 11.14
N SER A 92 -6.35 -2.77 11.36
CA SER A 92 -6.29 -4.18 10.97
C SER A 92 -6.23 -4.32 9.44
N PRO A 93 -5.62 -5.39 8.90
CA PRO A 93 -5.74 -5.67 7.47
C PRO A 93 -7.21 -5.98 7.11
N LEU A 94 -7.50 -5.92 5.81
CA LEU A 94 -8.72 -6.47 5.24
C LEU A 94 -8.37 -7.65 4.36
N ALA A 95 -9.13 -8.72 4.50
CA ALA A 95 -9.13 -9.84 3.58
C ALA A 95 -10.55 -10.36 3.46
N GLY A 96 -10.90 -10.96 2.34
CA GLY A 96 -12.27 -11.39 2.17
C GLY A 96 -12.50 -12.31 1.00
N TRP A 97 -13.70 -12.86 1.01
CA TRP A 97 -14.17 -13.79 0.01
C TRP A 97 -15.54 -13.33 -0.49
N ALA A 98 -15.69 -13.24 -1.80
CA ALA A 98 -16.96 -12.93 -2.45
C ALA A 98 -17.33 -14.03 -3.44
N ASP A 99 -18.59 -14.42 -3.47
CA ASP A 99 -19.15 -15.31 -4.48
C ASP A 99 -20.57 -14.86 -4.87
N ALA A 100 -21.29 -15.71 -5.59
CA ALA A 100 -22.67 -15.40 -6.01
C ALA A 100 -23.67 -15.33 -4.84
N GLN A 101 -23.32 -15.83 -3.66
CA GLN A 101 -24.19 -15.92 -2.49
C GLN A 101 -23.97 -14.74 -1.54
N GLY A 102 -22.76 -14.21 -1.45
CA GLY A 102 -22.47 -13.11 -0.54
C GLY A 102 -21.01 -12.67 -0.55
N LYS A 103 -20.69 -11.78 0.39
CA LYS A 103 -19.34 -11.26 0.59
C LYS A 103 -19.01 -11.20 2.07
N TYR A 104 -17.88 -11.78 2.44
CA TYR A 104 -17.34 -11.70 3.80
C TYR A 104 -16.07 -10.87 3.81
N VAL A 105 -16.03 -9.93 4.76
CA VAL A 105 -14.89 -9.05 5.00
C VAL A 105 -14.34 -9.38 6.38
N HIS A 106 -13.14 -9.94 6.41
CA HIS A 106 -12.39 -10.17 7.62
C HIS A 106 -11.58 -8.93 8.01
N SER A 107 -11.62 -8.59 9.29
CA SER A 107 -10.86 -7.54 9.95
C SER A 107 -10.90 -7.78 11.46
N ALA A 108 -10.39 -6.85 12.28
CA ALA A 108 -10.62 -6.87 13.74
C ALA A 108 -12.11 -6.85 14.13
N ALA A 109 -12.98 -6.38 13.24
CA ALA A 109 -14.43 -6.50 13.32
C ALA A 109 -14.95 -7.09 12.00
N PRO A 110 -15.13 -8.43 11.90
CA PRO A 110 -15.55 -9.06 10.66
C PRO A 110 -17.01 -8.75 10.33
N GLU A 111 -17.34 -8.79 9.03
CA GLU A 111 -18.65 -8.40 8.51
C GLU A 111 -19.08 -9.37 7.40
N LEU A 112 -20.40 -9.56 7.23
CA LEU A 112 -20.97 -10.38 6.16
C LEU A 112 -22.10 -9.63 5.45
N PHE A 113 -22.06 -9.61 4.12
CA PHE A 113 -23.02 -8.88 3.29
C PHE A 113 -23.62 -9.75 2.18
N ASP A 114 -24.81 -9.35 1.72
CA ASP A 114 -25.41 -9.80 0.46
C ASP A 114 -25.42 -8.61 -0.51
N PRO A 115 -24.39 -8.46 -1.37
CA PRO A 115 -24.27 -7.29 -2.25
C PRO A 115 -25.30 -7.27 -3.39
N ILE A 116 -26.05 -8.36 -3.61
CA ILE A 116 -27.12 -8.41 -4.59
C ILE A 116 -28.38 -7.76 -4.00
N ALA A 117 -28.75 -8.16 -2.79
CA ALA A 117 -29.91 -7.61 -2.08
C ALA A 117 -29.63 -6.24 -1.46
N ASP A 118 -28.40 -5.99 -1.02
CA ASP A 118 -27.92 -4.77 -0.38
C ASP A 118 -26.61 -4.27 -1.04
N PRO A 119 -26.68 -3.63 -2.22
CA PRO A 119 -25.50 -3.11 -2.92
C PRO A 119 -24.73 -2.04 -2.16
N GLY A 120 -25.34 -1.45 -1.12
CA GLY A 120 -24.73 -0.44 -0.27
C GLY A 120 -24.03 -1.02 0.96
N GLU A 121 -24.15 -2.33 1.21
CA GLU A 121 -23.53 -3.03 2.33
C GLU A 121 -23.88 -2.40 3.68
N THR A 122 -25.15 -2.07 3.84
CA THR A 122 -25.69 -1.37 5.02
C THR A 122 -26.14 -2.32 6.12
N THR A 123 -26.34 -3.60 5.78
CA THR A 123 -26.85 -4.63 6.68
C THR A 123 -25.81 -5.72 6.91
N ASP A 124 -25.22 -5.76 8.10
CA ASP A 124 -24.33 -6.85 8.52
C ASP A 124 -25.13 -8.11 8.90
N LEU A 125 -24.86 -9.20 8.18
CA LEU A 125 -25.49 -10.51 8.31
C LEU A 125 -24.65 -11.49 9.14
N LEU A 126 -23.52 -11.07 9.72
CA LEU A 126 -22.55 -11.96 10.37
C LEU A 126 -23.22 -12.83 11.46
N THR A 127 -24.11 -12.24 12.26
CA THR A 127 -24.82 -12.96 13.34
C THR A 127 -25.98 -13.82 12.84
N ALA A 128 -26.48 -13.55 11.64
CA ALA A 128 -27.63 -14.22 11.05
C ALA A 128 -27.24 -15.48 10.24
N ASP A 129 -26.02 -15.54 9.69
CA ASP A 129 -25.57 -16.63 8.82
C ASP A 129 -24.15 -17.13 9.17
N GLY A 130 -24.03 -17.72 10.36
CA GLY A 130 -22.75 -18.28 10.83
C GLY A 130 -22.20 -19.43 9.98
N ALA A 131 -23.06 -20.17 9.27
CA ALA A 131 -22.63 -21.26 8.39
C ALA A 131 -21.88 -20.72 7.17
N ARG A 132 -22.38 -19.64 6.57
CA ARG A 132 -21.69 -18.96 5.46
C ARG A 132 -20.40 -18.28 5.92
N THR A 133 -20.42 -17.61 7.07
CA THR A 133 -19.21 -17.03 7.67
C THR A 133 -18.11 -18.06 7.84
N GLU A 134 -18.41 -19.23 8.41
CA GLU A 134 -17.43 -20.29 8.62
C GLU A 134 -16.92 -20.87 7.30
N SER A 135 -17.80 -21.02 6.30
CA SER A 135 -17.42 -21.43 4.94
C SER A 135 -16.40 -20.46 4.34
N TYR A 136 -16.65 -19.16 4.39
CA TYR A 136 -15.75 -18.15 3.84
C TYR A 136 -14.43 -18.05 4.61
N ARG A 137 -14.46 -18.10 5.94
CA ARG A 137 -13.23 -18.16 6.76
C ARG A 137 -12.36 -19.36 6.39
N ARG A 138 -12.98 -20.52 6.12
CA ARG A 138 -12.25 -21.71 5.67
C ARG A 138 -11.60 -21.47 4.31
N ARG A 139 -12.29 -20.83 3.35
CA ARG A 139 -11.70 -20.49 2.03
C ARG A 139 -10.48 -19.59 2.16
N LEU A 140 -10.55 -18.58 3.02
CA LEU A 140 -9.42 -17.70 3.31
C LEU A 140 -8.24 -18.48 3.90
N ALA A 141 -8.49 -19.36 4.87
CA ALA A 141 -7.46 -20.18 5.50
C ALA A 141 -6.87 -21.25 4.57
N GLU A 142 -7.65 -21.77 3.61
CA GLU A 142 -7.16 -22.66 2.56
C GLU A 142 -6.21 -21.91 1.63
N LEU A 143 -6.59 -20.71 1.20
CA LEU A 143 -5.81 -19.87 0.30
C LEU A 143 -4.50 -19.40 0.95
N SER A 144 -4.51 -18.96 2.20
CA SER A 144 -3.30 -18.45 2.88
C SER A 144 -2.21 -19.52 3.07
N ARG A 145 -2.58 -20.80 2.96
CA ARG A 145 -1.65 -21.94 3.03
C ARG A 145 -1.09 -22.37 1.69
N LEU A 146 -1.62 -21.85 0.58
CA LEU A 146 -1.10 -22.18 -0.74
C LEU A 146 0.30 -21.58 -0.92
N PRO A 147 1.19 -22.28 -1.66
CA PRO A 147 2.50 -21.74 -1.96
C PRO A 147 2.33 -20.47 -2.80
N THR A 148 3.01 -19.40 -2.39
CA THR A 148 3.13 -18.21 -3.24
C THR A 148 3.93 -18.58 -4.49
N LEU A 149 3.44 -18.18 -5.66
CA LEU A 149 4.17 -18.37 -6.91
C LEU A 149 5.57 -17.78 -6.77
N ALA A 150 6.59 -18.63 -6.85
CA ALA A 150 7.96 -18.15 -6.90
C ALA A 150 8.13 -17.41 -8.23
N ILE A 151 8.47 -16.13 -8.17
CA ILE A 151 9.06 -15.46 -9.32
C ILE A 151 10.46 -16.08 -9.45
N GLU A 152 10.54 -17.22 -10.15
CA GLU A 152 11.83 -17.74 -10.62
C GLU A 152 12.48 -16.57 -11.34
N GLY A 153 13.71 -16.23 -10.90
CA GLY A 153 14.38 -15.01 -11.31
C GLY A 153 14.19 -14.79 -12.79
N ILE A 154 13.35 -13.81 -13.14
CA ILE A 154 13.48 -13.15 -14.43
C ILE A 154 14.96 -12.81 -14.46
N ASP A 155 15.68 -13.24 -15.49
CA ASP A 155 17.08 -12.91 -15.68
C ASP A 155 17.14 -11.38 -15.80
N THR A 156 17.20 -10.68 -14.66
CA THR A 156 17.02 -9.24 -14.48
C THR A 156 18.27 -8.49 -14.93
N ASP A 157 18.96 -9.01 -15.94
CA ASP A 157 20.13 -8.40 -16.54
C ASP A 157 19.73 -7.36 -17.61
N THR A 158 18.44 -7.06 -17.76
CA THR A 158 17.99 -5.92 -18.54
C THR A 158 17.50 -4.82 -17.61
N GLU A 159 18.46 -3.98 -17.21
CA GLU A 159 18.24 -2.59 -16.80
C GLU A 159 17.20 -1.89 -17.71
N ALA A 160 17.13 -2.29 -18.99
CA ALA A 160 16.12 -1.89 -19.96
C ALA A 160 14.68 -2.34 -19.65
N LEU A 161 14.46 -3.54 -19.10
CA LEU A 161 13.13 -4.03 -18.71
C LEU A 161 12.63 -3.29 -17.47
N MET A 162 13.52 -3.12 -16.48
CA MET A 162 13.20 -2.32 -15.31
C MET A 162 12.93 -0.87 -15.71
N ALA A 163 13.80 -0.25 -16.52
CA ALA A 163 13.59 1.09 -17.06
C ALA A 163 12.27 1.21 -17.85
N GLU A 164 11.87 0.17 -18.59
CA GLU A 164 10.59 0.14 -19.30
C GLU A 164 9.40 0.05 -18.34
N LEU A 165 9.48 -0.79 -17.31
CA LEU A 165 8.48 -0.83 -16.25
C LEU A 165 8.42 0.48 -15.47
N GLU A 166 9.55 1.17 -15.26
CA GLU A 166 9.59 2.52 -14.68
C GLU A 166 8.93 3.55 -15.61
N ARG A 167 9.22 3.50 -16.93
CA ARG A 167 8.60 4.36 -17.95
C ARG A 167 7.10 4.15 -18.09
N LEU A 168 6.65 2.91 -17.91
CA LEU A 168 5.23 2.53 -17.91
C LEU A 168 4.54 2.79 -16.57
N GLY A 169 5.27 3.27 -15.54
CA GLY A 169 4.74 3.63 -14.22
C GLY A 169 4.54 2.46 -13.24
N TYR A 170 4.96 1.25 -13.59
CA TYR A 170 4.83 0.04 -12.76
C TYR A 170 5.94 -0.11 -11.71
N ALA A 171 7.04 0.64 -11.81
CA ALA A 171 8.15 0.51 -10.86
C ALA A 171 7.92 1.17 -9.49
N ALA A 172 6.79 1.86 -9.29
CA ALA A 172 6.46 2.48 -8.02
C ALA A 172 5.82 1.51 -6.99
N SER A 173 5.48 0.28 -7.39
CA SER A 173 4.71 -0.67 -6.55
C SER A 173 5.56 -1.77 -5.90
N GLY A 174 6.88 -1.59 -5.81
CA GLY A 174 7.76 -2.49 -5.06
C GLY A 174 8.12 -1.89 -3.70
N SER A 175 7.14 -1.56 -2.86
CA SER A 175 7.46 -1.20 -1.47
C SER A 175 8.00 -2.45 -0.77
N GLU A 176 9.23 -2.35 -0.28
CA GLU A 176 9.91 -3.19 0.73
C GLU A 176 9.08 -3.27 2.04
N ALA A 177 7.84 -3.72 1.98
CA ALA A 177 7.17 -4.21 3.17
C ALA A 177 7.85 -5.54 3.52
N GLY A 178 8.22 -5.72 4.79
CA GLY A 178 8.54 -7.06 5.30
C GLY A 178 7.37 -8.03 5.06
N PRO A 179 7.52 -9.32 5.42
CA PRO A 179 6.44 -10.29 5.26
C PRO A 179 5.14 -9.73 5.87
N LEU A 180 4.10 -9.64 5.05
CA LEU A 180 2.78 -9.23 5.51
C LEU A 180 2.25 -10.30 6.47
N PRO A 181 1.50 -9.92 7.52
CA PRO A 181 0.90 -10.90 8.42
C PRO A 181 -0.11 -11.79 7.67
N ASP A 182 -0.42 -12.97 8.21
CA ASP A 182 -1.51 -13.76 7.63
C ASP A 182 -2.80 -12.94 7.75
N PRO A 183 -3.63 -12.89 6.70
CA PRO A 183 -4.85 -12.09 6.71
C PRO A 183 -5.81 -12.45 7.85
N LEU A 184 -5.75 -13.67 8.40
CA LEU A 184 -6.58 -14.17 9.49
C LEU A 184 -5.92 -14.11 10.87
N ASP A 185 -4.70 -13.57 10.98
CA ASP A 185 -4.03 -13.39 12.26
C ASP A 185 -4.86 -12.48 13.19
N GLU A 186 -4.82 -12.79 14.50
CA GLU A 186 -5.45 -11.92 15.50
C GLU A 186 -4.82 -10.53 15.46
N CYS A 187 -5.67 -9.49 15.42
CA CYS A 187 -5.24 -8.11 15.28
C CYS A 187 -6.00 -7.20 16.24
N ASP A 188 -5.27 -6.59 17.17
CA ASP A 188 -5.84 -5.66 18.17
C ASP A 188 -6.00 -4.22 17.63
N ARG A 189 -5.66 -4.01 16.35
CA ARG A 189 -5.78 -2.72 15.68
C ARG A 189 -7.22 -2.46 15.28
N PRO A 190 -7.68 -1.20 15.27
CA PRO A 190 -9.07 -0.92 14.93
C PRO A 190 -9.38 -1.29 13.48
N SER A 191 -10.64 -1.67 13.20
CA SER A 191 -11.04 -1.99 11.82
C SER A 191 -11.05 -0.73 10.94
N PRO A 192 -10.69 -0.85 9.65
CA PRO A 192 -10.78 0.26 8.70
C PRO A 192 -12.18 0.88 8.61
N HIS A 193 -13.24 0.06 8.70
CA HIS A 193 -14.62 0.55 8.71
C HIS A 193 -14.86 1.54 9.85
N ALA A 194 -14.49 1.16 11.08
CA ALA A 194 -14.73 1.96 12.26
C ALA A 194 -13.88 3.24 12.32
N ARG A 195 -12.83 3.33 11.49
CA ARG A 195 -11.85 4.43 11.47
C ARG A 195 -11.90 5.28 10.22
N MET A 196 -12.97 5.23 9.44
CA MET A 196 -13.06 6.08 8.24
C MET A 196 -12.93 7.58 8.56
N ALA A 197 -13.50 8.03 9.67
CA ALA A 197 -13.34 9.40 10.16
C ALA A 197 -11.87 9.80 10.39
N GLU A 198 -11.02 8.86 10.81
CA GLU A 198 -9.58 9.07 10.99
C GLU A 198 -8.88 9.31 9.64
N ALA A 199 -9.32 8.62 8.58
CA ALA A 199 -8.80 8.84 7.22
C ALA A 199 -9.14 10.23 6.68
N TYR A 200 -10.38 10.69 6.91
CA TYR A 200 -10.78 12.04 6.55
C TYR A 200 -10.00 13.09 7.33
N ALA A 201 -9.78 12.87 8.63
CA ALA A 201 -8.94 13.74 9.46
C ALA A 201 -7.48 13.77 8.97
N MET A 202 -6.95 12.63 8.52
CA MET A 202 -5.63 12.58 7.87
C MET A 202 -5.57 13.43 6.60
N GLY A 203 -6.58 13.35 5.74
CA GLY A 203 -6.66 14.17 4.53
C GLY A 203 -6.74 15.68 4.84
N GLN A 204 -7.49 16.06 5.86
CA GLN A 204 -7.56 17.45 6.33
C GLN A 204 -6.21 17.94 6.88
N ALA A 205 -5.53 17.14 7.69
CA ALA A 205 -4.21 17.47 8.21
C ALA A 205 -3.17 17.64 7.10
N ALA A 206 -3.21 16.78 6.07
CA ALA A 206 -2.36 16.92 4.89
C ALA A 206 -2.63 18.23 4.15
N ALA A 207 -3.90 18.59 3.94
CA ALA A 207 -4.30 19.82 3.27
C ALA A 207 -3.85 21.09 4.05
N LEU A 208 -3.84 21.06 5.38
CA LEU A 208 -3.28 22.14 6.20
C LEU A 208 -1.79 22.32 5.93
N GLY A 209 -1.02 21.24 5.84
CA GLY A 209 0.39 21.32 5.47
C GLY A 209 0.63 21.84 4.06
N ASP A 210 -0.20 21.45 3.09
CA ASP A 210 -0.12 21.97 1.71
C ASP A 210 -0.45 23.46 1.64
N ALA A 211 -1.31 23.95 2.54
CA ALA A 211 -1.61 25.38 2.72
C ALA A 211 -0.52 26.14 3.50
N GLY A 212 0.45 25.44 4.09
CA GLY A 212 1.50 26.01 4.94
C GLY A 212 1.06 26.27 6.40
N GLU A 213 -0.15 25.86 6.78
CA GLU A 213 -0.70 25.92 8.15
C GLU A 213 -0.13 24.76 8.99
N LEU A 214 1.19 24.78 9.19
CA LEU A 214 1.95 23.66 9.76
C LEU A 214 1.64 23.42 11.24
N GLU A 215 1.38 24.47 12.03
CA GLU A 215 0.97 24.35 13.44
C GLU A 215 -0.39 23.66 13.56
N GLU A 216 -1.40 24.14 12.82
CA GLU A 216 -2.75 23.58 12.81
C GLU A 216 -2.73 22.14 12.30
N GLY A 217 -1.95 21.87 11.24
CA GLY A 217 -1.72 20.52 10.74
C GLY A 217 -1.09 19.61 11.80
N ALA A 218 -0.07 20.09 12.53
CA ALA A 218 0.56 19.32 13.60
C ALA A 218 -0.41 19.02 14.75
N ASP A 219 -1.26 19.97 15.14
CA ASP A 219 -2.28 19.77 16.17
C ASP A 219 -3.34 18.76 15.75
N ALA A 220 -3.81 18.82 14.50
CA ALA A 220 -4.72 17.81 13.94
C ALA A 220 -4.11 16.41 13.97
N LEU A 221 -2.82 16.27 13.63
CA LEU A 221 -2.11 14.99 13.64
C LEU A 221 -1.90 14.44 15.06
N ARG A 222 -1.68 15.30 16.05
CA ARG A 222 -1.62 14.89 17.47
C ARG A 222 -2.94 14.27 17.92
N LEU A 223 -4.08 14.89 17.57
CA LEU A 223 -5.40 14.33 17.89
C LEU A 223 -5.62 12.94 17.26
N ILE A 224 -5.13 12.72 16.03
CA ILE A 224 -5.18 11.40 15.39
C ILE A 224 -4.34 10.39 16.17
N LEU A 225 -3.12 10.76 16.55
CA LEU A 225 -2.22 9.88 17.30
C LEU A 225 -2.70 9.59 18.73
N ASP A 226 -3.42 10.51 19.37
CA ASP A 226 -4.06 10.27 20.66
C ASP A 226 -5.14 9.18 20.57
N GLY A 227 -5.90 9.14 19.46
CA GLY A 227 -6.91 8.12 19.19
C GLY A 227 -6.38 6.83 18.55
N ASN A 228 -5.22 6.88 17.90
CA ASN A 228 -4.53 5.75 17.28
C ASN A 228 -3.00 5.97 17.26
N PRO A 229 -2.29 5.52 18.31
CA PRO A 229 -0.83 5.67 18.40
C PRO A 229 -0.05 4.92 17.32
N HIS A 230 -0.68 3.96 16.62
CA HIS A 230 -0.06 3.15 15.57
C HIS A 230 -0.18 3.76 14.18
N ASN A 231 -0.80 4.94 14.03
CA ASN A 231 -0.95 5.58 12.72
C ASN A 231 0.41 6.09 12.19
N LEU A 232 0.96 5.35 11.21
CA LEU A 232 2.29 5.58 10.65
C LEU A 232 2.33 6.83 9.76
N TRP A 233 1.26 7.11 9.02
CA TRP A 233 1.15 8.35 8.26
C TRP A 233 1.08 9.56 9.19
N ALA A 234 0.21 9.54 10.20
CA ALA A 234 0.07 10.66 11.13
C ALA A 234 1.41 10.99 11.79
N ARG A 235 2.13 9.96 12.23
CA ARG A 235 3.47 10.06 12.81
C ARG A 235 4.48 10.64 11.82
N ARG A 236 4.45 10.23 10.56
CA ARG A 236 5.35 10.75 9.52
C ARG A 236 5.08 12.22 9.23
N TYR A 237 3.83 12.60 8.96
CA TYR A 237 3.46 13.98 8.68
C TYR A 237 3.78 14.88 9.87
N LEU A 238 3.50 14.42 11.10
CA LEU A 238 3.79 15.21 12.29
C LEU A 238 5.29 15.45 12.44
N GLY A 239 6.12 14.42 12.28
CA GLY A 239 7.58 14.58 12.28
C GLY A 239 8.06 15.57 11.21
N THR A 240 7.51 15.51 9.99
CA THR A 240 7.85 16.41 8.90
C THR A 240 7.43 17.86 9.21
N TYR A 241 6.22 18.09 9.70
CA TYR A 241 5.74 19.43 10.05
C TYR A 241 6.56 20.02 11.19
N LEU A 242 6.87 19.22 12.23
CA LEU A 242 7.74 19.66 13.32
C LEU A 242 9.15 20.03 12.85
N LEU A 243 9.72 19.33 11.87
CA LEU A 243 10.99 19.73 11.26
C LEU A 243 10.90 21.05 10.48
N ALA A 244 9.82 21.26 9.74
CA ALA A 244 9.57 22.50 9.02
C ALA A 244 9.36 23.69 9.96
N LEU A 245 8.79 23.43 11.15
CA LEU A 245 8.63 24.39 12.25
C LEU A 245 9.90 24.59 13.11
N ASP A 246 11.04 24.02 12.69
CA ASP A 246 12.31 24.08 13.42
C ASP A 246 12.25 23.51 14.85
N ARG A 247 11.44 22.45 15.06
CA ARG A 247 11.27 21.73 16.33
C ARG A 247 11.84 20.30 16.26
N PRO A 248 13.15 20.12 16.00
CA PRO A 248 13.76 18.80 15.78
C PRO A 248 13.67 17.87 17.00
N GLY A 249 13.68 18.43 18.23
CA GLY A 249 13.57 17.64 19.46
C GLY A 249 12.22 16.95 19.61
N GLU A 250 11.14 17.54 19.10
CA GLU A 250 9.81 16.93 19.09
C GLU A 250 9.62 16.01 17.89
N ALA A 251 10.26 16.28 16.75
CA ALA A 251 10.17 15.45 15.55
C ALA A 251 10.85 14.08 15.71
N GLU A 252 12.02 14.04 16.35
CA GLU A 252 12.87 12.86 16.47
C GLU A 252 12.18 11.60 17.05
N PRO A 253 11.41 11.68 18.16
CA PRO A 253 10.64 10.55 18.67
C PRO A 253 9.67 9.95 17.65
N HIS A 254 9.08 10.76 16.77
CA HIS A 254 8.17 10.28 15.74
C HIS A 254 8.90 9.47 14.67
N PHE A 255 10.06 9.95 14.19
CA PHE A 255 10.86 9.18 13.22
C PHE A 255 11.45 7.90 13.83
N ARG A 256 11.89 7.92 15.09
CA ARG A 256 12.36 6.69 15.78
C ARG A 256 11.27 5.63 15.88
N ALA A 257 10.06 6.02 16.30
CA ALA A 257 8.94 5.10 16.40
C ALA A 257 8.52 4.52 15.03
N LEU A 258 8.72 5.24 13.92
CA LEU A 258 8.53 4.68 12.57
C LEU A 258 9.55 3.58 12.26
N LEU A 259 10.81 3.77 12.62
CA LEU A 259 11.85 2.74 12.44
C LEU A 259 11.59 1.52 13.32
N GLU A 260 11.17 1.71 14.56
CA GLU A 260 10.78 0.63 15.47
C GLU A 260 9.58 -0.18 14.95
N ALA A 261 8.64 0.47 14.26
CA ALA A 261 7.50 -0.17 13.62
C ALA A 261 7.85 -0.89 12.29
N GLY A 262 9.14 -0.94 11.91
CA GLY A 262 9.58 -1.54 10.65
C GLY A 262 9.27 -0.70 9.41
N ALA A 263 8.81 0.55 9.57
CA ALA A 263 8.59 1.49 8.46
C ALA A 263 9.89 2.20 8.05
N GLU A 264 10.97 1.43 7.93
CA GLU A 264 12.28 1.92 7.50
C GLU A 264 12.25 2.27 6.02
N ARG A 265 12.42 3.55 5.71
CA ARG A 265 12.51 4.09 4.35
C ARG A 265 13.61 5.14 4.33
N ALA A 266 14.26 5.31 3.19
CA ALA A 266 15.32 6.31 3.02
C ALA A 266 14.89 7.71 3.53
N ALA A 267 13.67 8.15 3.20
CA ALA A 267 13.12 9.43 3.66
C ALA A 267 12.99 9.54 5.20
N THR A 268 12.58 8.47 5.87
CA THR A 268 12.43 8.42 7.34
C THR A 268 13.79 8.50 8.02
N VAL A 269 14.75 7.70 7.55
CA VAL A 269 16.13 7.68 8.07
C VAL A 269 16.82 9.01 7.80
N ASN A 270 16.61 9.60 6.62
CA ASN A 270 17.10 10.94 6.28
C ASN A 270 16.53 12.00 7.23
N SER A 271 15.22 11.99 7.49
CA SER A 271 14.59 12.97 8.38
C SER A 271 15.09 12.87 9.83
N LEU A 272 15.41 11.66 10.31
CA LEU A 272 16.10 11.48 11.60
C LEU A 272 17.51 12.10 11.57
N GLY A 273 18.23 11.97 10.45
CA GLY A 273 19.49 12.68 10.23
C GLY A 273 19.34 14.20 10.32
N VAL A 274 18.29 14.77 9.72
CA VAL A 274 17.97 16.21 9.80
C VAL A 274 17.71 16.64 11.24
N CYS A 275 16.99 15.84 12.02
CA CYS A 275 16.76 16.14 13.44
C CYS A 275 18.09 16.24 14.21
N LEU A 276 18.99 15.29 14.00
CA LEU A 276 20.30 15.22 14.66
C LEU A 276 21.21 16.37 14.23
N GLU A 277 21.22 16.71 12.95
CA GLU A 277 22.00 17.83 12.43
C GLU A 277 21.55 19.16 13.04
N LYS A 278 20.24 19.43 13.08
CA LYS A 278 19.70 20.66 13.70
C LYS A 278 20.01 20.76 15.20
N ARG A 279 20.28 19.62 15.86
CA ARG A 279 20.72 19.56 17.27
C ARG A 279 22.24 19.67 17.44
N GLY A 280 23.01 19.77 16.36
CA GLY A 280 24.47 19.84 16.37
C GLY A 280 25.16 18.48 16.48
N GLU A 281 24.43 17.38 16.32
CA GLU A 281 24.95 16.01 16.40
C GLU A 281 25.44 15.53 15.01
N ASP A 282 26.33 16.29 14.38
CA ASP A 282 26.76 16.13 12.98
C ASP A 282 27.29 14.73 12.64
N ALA A 283 28.03 14.10 13.56
CA ALA A 283 28.56 12.76 13.35
C ALA A 283 27.44 11.70 13.24
N ALA A 284 26.40 11.83 14.08
CA ALA A 284 25.24 10.95 14.06
C ALA A 284 24.37 11.23 12.84
N ALA A 285 24.15 12.51 12.50
CA ALA A 285 23.43 12.90 11.29
C ALA A 285 24.04 12.29 10.03
N LEU A 286 25.37 12.38 9.88
CA LEU A 286 26.09 11.82 8.74
C LEU A 286 25.92 10.30 8.61
N LEU A 287 25.85 9.58 9.73
CA LEU A 287 25.58 8.13 9.73
C LEU A 287 24.18 7.83 9.16
N HIS A 288 23.17 8.58 9.61
CA HIS A 288 21.80 8.42 9.14
C HIS A 288 21.63 8.81 7.67
N TYR A 289 22.23 9.93 7.22
CA TYR A 289 22.18 10.31 5.80
C TYR A 289 22.84 9.25 4.90
N ARG A 290 23.97 8.68 5.31
CA ARG A 290 24.63 7.59 4.57
C ARG A 290 23.76 6.33 4.52
N ARG A 291 23.11 5.97 5.63
CA ARG A 291 22.17 4.84 5.68
C ARG A 291 20.97 5.08 4.77
N ALA A 292 20.40 6.29 4.76
CA ALA A 292 19.33 6.64 3.85
C ALA A 292 19.75 6.49 2.37
N ALA A 293 20.94 6.96 2.00
CA ALA A 293 21.49 6.81 0.66
C ALA A 293 21.94 5.39 0.29
N SER A 294 22.09 4.48 1.27
CA SER A 294 22.29 3.06 0.99
C SER A 294 20.97 2.31 0.83
N LEU A 295 19.92 2.72 1.53
CA LEU A 295 18.57 2.15 1.39
C LEU A 295 17.98 2.50 0.02
N ASP A 296 18.06 3.76 -0.38
CA ASP A 296 17.67 4.20 -1.73
C ASP A 296 18.80 5.03 -2.35
N PRO A 297 19.58 4.43 -3.26
CA PRO A 297 20.64 5.14 -3.94
C PRO A 297 20.20 6.34 -4.77
N ARG A 298 18.92 6.43 -5.15
CA ARG A 298 18.30 7.51 -5.92
C ARG A 298 17.62 8.56 -5.03
N HIS A 299 17.63 8.38 -3.70
CA HIS A 299 17.07 9.35 -2.77
C HIS A 299 17.94 10.61 -2.69
N ARG A 300 17.68 11.54 -3.62
CA ARG A 300 18.44 12.78 -3.80
C ARG A 300 18.64 13.59 -2.52
N PRO A 301 17.61 13.81 -1.65
CA PRO A 301 17.81 14.55 -0.40
C PRO A 301 18.88 13.95 0.52
N ALA A 302 18.99 12.62 0.62
CA ALA A 302 20.03 12.00 1.44
C ALA A 302 21.42 12.22 0.86
N VAL A 303 21.58 12.09 -0.47
CA VAL A 303 22.86 12.33 -1.15
C VAL A 303 23.30 13.80 -0.99
N GLU A 304 22.37 14.74 -1.15
CA GLU A 304 22.59 16.18 -0.92
C GLU A 304 23.00 16.46 0.52
N ASN A 305 22.28 15.89 1.49
CA ASN A 305 22.57 16.07 2.92
C ASN A 305 23.95 15.49 3.31
N VAL A 306 24.34 14.31 2.80
CA VAL A 306 25.71 13.80 3.01
C VAL A 306 26.75 14.76 2.43
N GLN A 307 26.55 15.19 1.19
CA GLN A 307 27.49 16.05 0.48
C GLN A 307 27.66 17.40 1.21
N ALA A 308 26.57 18.08 1.53
CA ALA A 308 26.58 19.38 2.20
C ALA A 308 27.20 19.29 3.60
N LEU A 309 26.86 18.26 4.38
CA LEU A 309 27.40 18.08 5.72
C LEU A 309 28.92 17.80 5.69
N LEU A 310 29.40 17.00 4.74
CA LEU A 310 30.84 16.75 4.58
C LEU A 310 31.62 18.01 4.20
N GLU A 311 31.05 18.88 3.37
CA GLU A 311 31.67 20.17 3.05
C GLU A 311 31.77 21.07 4.27
N ARG A 312 30.69 21.17 5.04
CA ARG A 312 30.64 21.95 6.29
C ARG A 312 31.66 21.46 7.31
N LEU A 313 31.88 20.14 7.38
CA LEU A 313 32.89 19.50 8.24
C LEU A 313 34.32 19.53 7.66
N GLY A 314 34.52 20.09 6.45
CA GLY A 314 35.84 20.18 5.81
C GLY A 314 36.39 18.89 5.22
N ARG A 315 35.57 17.82 5.11
CA ARG A 315 35.94 16.51 4.56
C ARG A 315 35.86 16.51 3.02
N LYS A 316 36.72 17.34 2.40
CA LYS A 316 36.65 17.70 0.97
C LYS A 316 36.73 16.51 0.00
N GLU A 317 37.55 15.50 0.27
CA GLU A 317 37.66 14.33 -0.62
C GLU A 317 36.36 13.55 -0.68
N GLU A 318 35.77 13.24 0.47
CA GLU A 318 34.52 12.50 0.53
C GLU A 318 33.37 13.32 -0.05
N ALA A 319 33.31 14.62 0.22
CA ALA A 319 32.31 15.52 -0.37
C ALA A 319 32.36 15.51 -1.91
N ARG A 320 33.56 15.45 -2.51
CA ARG A 320 33.73 15.33 -3.97
C ARG A 320 33.14 14.03 -4.52
N THR A 321 33.34 12.90 -3.83
CA THR A 321 32.73 11.62 -4.20
C THR A 321 31.20 11.69 -4.17
N TRP A 322 30.63 12.29 -3.13
CA TRP A 322 29.17 12.43 -3.01
C TRP A 322 28.59 13.45 -4.00
N ARG A 323 29.34 14.50 -4.36
CA ARG A 323 28.95 15.42 -5.45
C ARG A 323 28.87 14.70 -6.79
N ALA A 324 29.86 13.89 -7.15
CA ALA A 324 29.82 13.12 -8.39
C ALA A 324 28.61 12.16 -8.44
N ARG A 325 28.26 11.56 -7.30
CA ARG A 325 27.04 10.75 -7.17
C ARG A 325 25.77 11.58 -7.37
N LEU A 326 25.71 12.79 -6.83
CA LEU A 326 24.57 13.69 -6.99
C LEU A 326 24.40 14.13 -8.46
N GLU A 327 25.50 14.44 -9.15
CA GLU A 327 25.50 14.79 -10.57
C GLU A 327 24.96 13.64 -11.43
N ALA A 328 25.32 12.39 -11.10
CA ALA A 328 24.80 11.20 -11.78
C ALA A 328 23.29 10.98 -11.59
N LEU A 329 22.66 11.55 -10.55
CA LEU A 329 21.20 11.50 -10.35
C LEU A 329 20.44 12.55 -11.18
N GLY A 330 21.15 13.51 -11.80
CA GLY A 330 20.57 14.63 -12.55
C GLY A 330 20.46 14.43 -14.06
N HIS A 331 20.77 13.23 -14.55
CA HIS A 331 20.70 12.81 -15.96
C HIS A 331 19.75 11.63 -16.12
#